data_AF-A0A354VAF1-F1
#
_entry.id   AF-A0A354VAF1-F1
#
_cell.length_a   1.000
_cell.length_b   1.000
_cell.length_c   1.000
_cell.angle_alpha   90.00
_cell.angle_beta   90.00
_cell.angle_gamma   90.00
#
_symmetry.space_group_name_H-M   'P 1'
#
loop_
_entity.id
_entity.type
_entity.pdbx_description
1 polymer ?
#
loop_
_entity_poly.entity_id
_entity_poly.type
_entity_poly.pdbx_seq_one_letter_code
_entity_poly.pdbx_strand_id
1 'polypeptide(L)'
;MSSANEDTTPAPTITPSPDQSTPIPGDALIIVPVRNTVLFPGVVIPITIGRPKSIAAAQQAVREQRPIGILLQRSAEVNEPGPDDLYRVGT
;
A
#
# COMPACT_ATOMS: atom_id res chain seq x y z
N MET A 1 -35.17 -40.49 -24.34
CA MET A 1 -34.90 -40.57 -22.89
C MET A 1 -33.42 -40.79 -22.71
N SER A 2 -32.72 -39.81 -22.14
CA SER A 2 -31.71 -39.95 -21.07
C SER A 2 -30.69 -38.82 -21.22
N SER A 3 -30.90 -37.78 -20.42
CA SER A 3 -29.96 -36.70 -20.18
C SER A 3 -28.74 -37.24 -19.44
N ALA A 4 -27.54 -36.89 -19.88
CA ALA A 4 -26.33 -36.96 -19.06
C ALA A 4 -26.00 -35.52 -18.66
N ASN A 5 -26.32 -35.17 -17.41
CA ASN A 5 -26.03 -33.85 -16.85
C ASN A 5 -24.51 -33.71 -16.66
N GLU A 6 -23.98 -32.58 -17.11
CA GLU A 6 -22.61 -32.14 -16.89
C GLU A 6 -22.37 -31.89 -15.40
N ASP A 7 -21.36 -32.56 -14.87
CA ASP A 7 -20.81 -32.38 -13.54
C ASP A 7 -20.15 -30.99 -13.45
N THR A 8 -20.96 -29.96 -13.16
CA THR A 8 -20.45 -28.65 -12.77
C THR A 8 -20.07 -28.72 -11.30
N THR A 9 -18.82 -29.07 -11.02
CA THR A 9 -18.21 -28.80 -9.72
C THR A 9 -18.18 -27.27 -9.52
N PRO A 10 -18.85 -26.70 -8.50
CA PRO A 10 -18.71 -25.28 -8.21
C PRO A 10 -17.29 -25.04 -7.69
N ALA A 11 -16.57 -24.11 -8.34
CA ALA A 11 -15.31 -23.59 -7.84
C ALA A 11 -15.49 -23.11 -6.38
N PRO A 12 -14.51 -23.32 -5.48
CA PRO A 12 -14.64 -22.89 -4.10
C PRO A 12 -14.72 -21.35 -4.07
N THR A 13 -15.87 -20.82 -3.66
CA THR A 13 -16.01 -19.42 -3.28
C THR A 13 -15.11 -19.17 -2.08
N ILE A 14 -13.95 -18.56 -2.33
CA ILE A 14 -13.07 -18.07 -1.28
C ILE A 14 -13.74 -16.83 -0.71
N THR A 15 -14.63 -17.00 0.26
CA THR A 15 -15.16 -15.89 1.05
C THR A 15 -14.01 -15.32 1.87
N PRO A 16 -13.56 -14.07 1.64
CA PRO A 16 -12.50 -13.51 2.47
C PRO A 16 -13.08 -13.20 3.85
N SER A 17 -12.69 -14.00 4.85
CA SER A 17 -12.96 -13.71 6.27
C SER A 17 -12.27 -12.39 6.66
N PRO A 18 -12.93 -11.50 7.41
CA PRO A 18 -12.47 -10.12 7.67
C PRO A 18 -11.25 -9.99 8.60
N ASP A 19 -10.64 -11.09 9.03
CA ASP A 19 -9.55 -11.11 10.03
C ASP A 19 -8.20 -11.57 9.45
N GLN A 20 -8.12 -11.80 8.13
CA GLN A 20 -6.85 -12.15 7.47
C GLN A 20 -6.11 -10.87 7.11
N SER A 21 -5.45 -10.27 8.11
CA SER A 21 -4.40 -9.28 7.85
C SER A 21 -3.22 -10.02 7.21
N THR A 22 -3.23 -10.08 5.87
CA THR A 22 -2.14 -10.69 5.10
C THR A 22 -0.82 -10.06 5.56
N PRO A 23 0.14 -10.86 6.06
CA PRO A 23 1.40 -10.34 6.53
C PRO A 23 2.11 -9.61 5.39
N ILE A 24 2.71 -8.45 5.70
CA ILE A 24 3.46 -7.68 4.70
C ILE A 24 4.67 -8.52 4.29
N PRO A 25 4.87 -8.81 2.99
CA PRO A 25 6.03 -9.56 2.51
C PRO A 25 7.34 -8.91 2.98
N GLY A 26 8.37 -9.73 3.27
CA GLY A 26 9.65 -9.23 3.80
C GLY A 26 10.41 -8.30 2.84
N ASP A 27 10.17 -8.46 1.55
CA ASP A 27 10.73 -7.67 0.44
C ASP A 27 9.86 -6.46 0.06
N ALA A 28 8.67 -6.31 0.65
CA ALA A 28 7.84 -5.14 0.40
C ALA A 28 8.43 -3.87 1.04
N LEU A 29 8.07 -2.71 0.49
CA LEU A 29 8.46 -1.41 1.04
C LEU A 29 7.20 -0.60 1.37
N ILE A 30 7.17 -0.01 2.56
CA ILE A 30 6.07 0.88 2.95
C ILE A 30 6.28 2.22 2.27
N ILE A 31 5.29 2.68 1.52
CA ILE A 31 5.35 3.95 0.79
C ILE A 31 4.56 5.03 1.52
N VAL A 32 5.22 6.18 1.76
CA VAL A 32 4.62 7.39 2.33
C VAL A 32 4.56 8.49 1.27
N PRO A 33 3.35 8.86 0.79
CA PRO A 33 3.18 9.95 -0.16
C PRO A 33 3.51 11.31 0.44
N VAL A 34 4.25 12.14 -0.28
CA VAL A 34 4.54 13.54 0.05
C VAL A 34 4.03 14.49 -1.02
N ARG A 35 3.65 15.72 -0.63
CA ARG A 35 3.05 16.72 -1.54
C ARG A 35 4.04 17.71 -2.14
N ASN A 36 4.82 18.34 -1.26
CA ASN A 36 5.51 19.58 -1.58
C ASN A 36 7.04 19.46 -1.45
N THR A 37 7.53 18.24 -1.19
CA THR A 37 8.94 18.02 -0.84
C THR A 37 9.45 16.78 -1.56
N VAL A 38 10.61 16.91 -2.19
CA VAL A 38 11.39 15.77 -2.69
C VAL A 38 12.59 15.61 -1.76
N LEU A 39 12.80 14.39 -1.29
CA LEU A 39 13.98 14.06 -0.50
C LEU A 39 15.08 13.54 -1.41
N PHE A 40 16.32 13.76 -0.99
CA PHE A 40 17.50 13.20 -1.64
C PHE A 40 18.29 12.40 -0.60
N PRO A 41 19.03 11.36 -1.02
CA PRO A 41 19.89 10.60 -0.13
C PRO A 41 20.84 11.49 0.67
N GLY A 42 21.00 11.20 1.97
CA GLY A 42 21.87 11.96 2.88
C GLY A 42 21.23 13.19 3.53
N VAL A 43 20.00 13.56 3.16
CA VAL A 43 19.26 14.67 3.77
C VAL A 43 18.48 14.20 4.99
N VAL A 44 18.60 14.91 6.12
CA VAL A 44 17.82 14.68 7.34
C VAL A 44 16.92 15.89 7.59
N ILE A 45 15.61 15.72 7.44
CA ILE A 45 14.61 16.76 7.71
C ILE A 45 13.42 16.18 8.46
N PRO A 46 12.76 16.96 9.34
CA PRO A 46 11.49 16.55 9.92
C PRO A 46 10.39 16.57 8.86
N ILE A 47 9.57 15.50 8.81
CA ILE A 47 8.41 15.38 7.92
C ILE A 47 7.14 15.30 8.77
N THR A 48 6.14 16.10 8.42
CA THR A 48 4.82 16.03 9.06
C THR A 48 3.90 15.12 8.26
N ILE A 49 3.35 14.09 8.92
CA ILE A 49 2.39 13.15 8.33
C ILE A 49 1.01 13.44 8.92
N GLY A 50 0.04 13.82 8.08
CA GLY A 50 -1.31 14.18 8.53
C GLY A 50 -2.41 13.16 8.21
N ARG A 51 -2.17 12.21 7.31
CA ARG A 51 -3.20 11.29 6.82
C ARG A 51 -3.27 10.02 7.68
N PRO A 52 -4.46 9.58 8.13
CA PRO A 52 -4.60 8.39 8.97
C PRO A 52 -3.90 7.14 8.39
N LYS A 53 -4.07 6.88 7.08
CA LYS A 53 -3.41 5.77 6.37
C LYS A 53 -1.88 5.88 6.41
N SER A 54 -1.34 7.08 6.19
CA SER A 54 0.11 7.32 6.20
C SER A 54 0.70 7.25 7.61
N ILE A 55 -0.05 7.68 8.63
CA ILE A 55 0.35 7.54 10.04
C ILE A 55 0.43 6.06 10.39
N ALA A 56 -0.61 5.27 10.07
CA ALA A 56 -0.62 3.84 10.34
C ALA A 56 0.54 3.10 9.63
N ALA A 57 0.82 3.47 8.38
CA ALA A 57 1.94 2.94 7.60
C ALA A 57 3.30 3.27 8.25
N ALA A 58 3.53 4.54 8.61
CA ALA A 58 4.77 4.95 9.26
C ALA A 58 4.96 4.28 10.62
N GLN A 59 3.89 4.16 11.41
CA GLN A 59 3.93 3.43 12.68
C GLN A 59 4.26 1.95 12.48
N GLN A 60 3.73 1.31 11.44
CA GLN A 60 4.06 -0.08 11.12
C GLN A 60 5.55 -0.22 10.76
N ALA A 61 6.08 0.69 9.93
CA ALA A 61 7.49 0.70 9.57
C ALA A 61 8.39 0.85 10.81
N VAL A 62 8.03 1.72 11.75
CA VAL A 62 8.75 1.89 13.02
C VAL A 62 8.68 0.62 13.87
N ARG A 63 7.50 0.00 14.00
CA ARG A 63 7.31 -1.25 14.76
C ARG A 63 8.14 -2.40 14.20
N GLU A 64 8.23 -2.51 12.88
CA GLU A 64 8.97 -3.56 12.18
C GLU A 64 10.45 -3.19 11.93
N GLN A 65 10.90 -2.00 12.34
CA GLN A 65 12.24 -1.45 12.04
C GLN A 65 12.59 -1.51 10.54
N ARG A 66 11.61 -1.21 9.69
CA ARG A 66 11.75 -1.28 8.23
C ARG A 66 12.00 0.09 7.62
N PRO A 67 12.76 0.14 6.51
CA PRO A 67 12.83 1.35 5.70
C PRO A 67 11.45 1.72 5.15
N ILE A 68 11.25 3.01 4.94
CA ILE A 68 10.12 3.55 4.18
C ILE A 68 10.62 4.11 2.86
N GLY A 69 9.79 4.03 1.83
CA GLY A 69 9.97 4.79 0.60
C GLY A 69 9.10 6.04 0.63
N ILE A 70 9.60 7.13 0.09
CA ILE A 70 8.92 8.40 -0.03
C ILE A 70 8.75 8.71 -1.51
N LEU A 71 7.49 8.83 -1.92
CA LEU A 71 7.13 9.16 -3.30
C LEU A 71 6.35 10.48 -3.32
N LEU A 72 6.70 11.33 -4.28
CA LEU A 72 5.95 12.54 -4.56
C LEU A 72 4.62 12.16 -5.22
N GLN A 73 3.54 12.84 -4.86
CA GLN A 73 2.26 12.74 -5.57
C GLN A 73 2.23 13.63 -6.81
N ARG A 74 1.49 13.22 -7.84
CA ARG A 74 1.33 13.95 -9.10
C ARG A 74 0.52 15.23 -8.96
N SER A 75 -0.54 15.20 -8.15
CA SER A 75 -1.45 16.32 -7.95
C SER A 75 -1.62 16.63 -6.47
N ALA A 76 -1.42 17.89 -6.08
CA ALA A 76 -1.56 18.38 -4.70
C ALA A 76 -2.99 18.23 -4.14
N GLU A 77 -3.99 18.27 -5.02
CA GLU A 77 -5.42 18.25 -4.70
C GLU A 77 -5.92 16.88 -4.23
N VAL A 78 -5.17 15.82 -4.54
CA VAL A 78 -5.56 14.45 -4.18
C VAL A 78 -5.28 14.22 -2.70
N ASN A 79 -6.37 14.11 -1.94
CA ASN A 79 -6.32 13.80 -0.51
C ASN A 79 -6.00 12.36 -0.21
N GLU A 80 -6.42 11.45 -1.09
CA GLU A 80 -6.07 10.05 -0.98
C GLU A 80 -5.40 9.48 -2.23
N PRO A 81 -4.10 9.80 -2.47
CA PRO A 81 -3.39 9.26 -3.62
C PRO A 81 -3.37 7.73 -3.58
N GLY A 82 -3.81 7.15 -4.70
CA GLY A 82 -3.59 5.75 -5.02
C GLY A 82 -2.22 5.54 -5.68
N PRO A 83 -1.87 4.30 -6.04
CA PRO A 83 -0.58 3.98 -6.66
C PRO A 83 -0.30 4.76 -7.96
N ASP A 84 -1.32 4.99 -8.79
CA ASP A 84 -1.18 5.70 -10.07
C ASP A 84 -1.00 7.22 -9.91
N ASP A 85 -1.40 7.76 -8.76
CA ASP A 85 -1.25 9.17 -8.41
C ASP A 85 0.17 9.52 -7.94
N LEU A 86 1.06 8.54 -7.85
CA LEU A 86 2.44 8.71 -7.41
C LEU A 86 3.41 8.69 -8.59
N TYR A 87 4.51 9.42 -8.43
CA TYR A 87 5.68 9.22 -9.30
C TYR A 87 6.31 7.87 -8.98
N ARG A 88 6.82 7.18 -10.02
CA ARG A 88 7.43 5.84 -9.86
C ARG A 88 8.84 5.86 -9.28
N VAL A 89 9.44 7.04 -9.13
CA VAL A 89 10.81 7.23 -8.64
C VAL A 89 10.77 8.21 -7.48
N GLY A 90 11.49 7.88 -6.41
CA GLY A 90 11.63 8.68 -5.20
C GLY A 90 12.81 8.18 -4.36
N THR A 91 12.76 8.37 -3.04
CA THR A 91 13.84 7.98 -2.11
C THR A 91 13.33 6.97 -1.09
#